data_AF-A0A2A5M430-F1
#
_entry.id   AF-A0A2A5M430-F1
#
_cell.length_a   1.000
_cell.length_b   1.000
_cell.length_c   1.000
_cell.angle_alpha   90.00
_cell.angle_beta   90.00
_cell.angle_gamma   90.00
#
_symmetry.space_group_name_H-M   'P 1'
#
loop_
_entity.id
_entity.type
_entity.pdbx_description
1 polymer ?
#
loop_
_entity_poly.entity_id
_entity_poly.type
_entity_poly.pdbx_seq_one_letter_code
_entity_poly.pdbx_strand_id
1 'polypeptide(L)'
;IDIVKELRDDGYKGPLLLRFPHLIQKQIENIYGNFNKARKEFGYKGGFNAVYPLKVNQYPGFVKNLVKLGKDYNYGLEAGSKAELLLAMAYNNEGAPITVNGFKDRELI
;
A
#
# COMPACT_ATOMS: atom_id res chain seq x y z
N ILE A 1 13.86 21.83 -8.24
CA ILE A 1 15.28 21.61 -8.63
C ILE A 1 16.18 21.66 -7.41
N ASP A 2 15.77 22.37 -6.34
CA ASP A 2 16.59 22.61 -5.15
C ASP A 2 16.98 21.32 -4.41
N ILE A 3 16.03 20.41 -4.14
CA ILE A 3 16.33 19.08 -3.55
C ILE A 3 17.39 18.30 -4.35
N VAL A 4 17.36 18.40 -5.68
CA VAL A 4 18.34 17.68 -6.53
C VAL A 4 19.71 18.36 -6.48
N LYS A 5 19.76 19.69 -6.32
CA LYS A 5 21.01 20.43 -6.14
C LYS A 5 21.64 20.10 -4.79
N GLU A 6 20.86 20.18 -3.71
CA GLU A 6 21.30 19.83 -2.35
C GLU A 6 21.91 18.42 -2.31
N LEU A 7 21.21 17.42 -2.86
CA LEU A 7 21.73 16.04 -2.91
C LEU A 7 23.03 15.92 -3.72
N ARG A 8 23.20 16.71 -4.79
CA ARG A 8 24.44 16.70 -5.58
C ARG A 8 25.59 17.37 -4.82
N ASP A 9 25.30 18.45 -4.10
CA ASP A 9 26.25 19.16 -3.26
C ASP A 9 26.71 18.27 -2.08
N ASP A 10 25.80 17.44 -1.55
CA ASP A 10 26.10 16.37 -0.57
C ASP A 10 26.88 15.17 -1.18
N GLY A 11 27.20 15.22 -2.48
CA GLY A 11 28.02 14.22 -3.15
C GLY A 11 27.25 13.04 -3.76
N TYR A 12 25.92 13.02 -3.70
CA TYR A 12 25.12 12.00 -4.38
C TYR A 12 25.12 12.23 -5.90
N LYS A 13 25.75 11.30 -6.62
CA LYS A 13 25.91 11.36 -8.09
C LYS A 13 25.20 10.19 -8.76
N GLY A 14 24.63 10.43 -9.94
CA GLY A 14 23.93 9.42 -10.76
C GLY A 14 22.45 9.72 -10.96
N PRO A 15 21.70 8.81 -11.63
CA PRO A 15 20.25 8.88 -11.64
C PRO A 15 19.72 8.68 -10.21
N LEU A 16 18.95 9.66 -9.71
CA LEU A 16 18.38 9.63 -8.37
C LEU A 16 16.92 9.16 -8.43
N LEU A 17 16.56 8.20 -7.58
CA LEU A 17 15.17 7.78 -7.37
C LEU A 17 14.66 8.36 -6.04
N LEU A 18 13.86 9.41 -6.14
CA LEU A 18 13.23 10.04 -4.98
C LEU A 18 11.86 9.39 -4.70
N ARG A 19 11.60 9.07 -3.43
CA ARG A 19 10.32 8.52 -2.97
C ARG A 19 9.73 9.45 -1.93
N PHE A 20 8.44 9.70 -2.04
CA PHE A 20 7.72 10.66 -1.20
C PHE A 20 6.56 9.96 -0.47
N PRO A 21 6.79 9.40 0.73
CA PRO A 21 5.76 8.65 1.46
C PRO A 21 4.49 9.45 1.76
N HIS A 22 4.59 10.78 1.91
CA HIS A 22 3.42 11.65 2.11
C HIS A 22 2.45 11.62 0.92
N LEU A 23 2.91 11.32 -0.30
CA LEU A 23 2.02 11.10 -1.44
C LEU A 23 1.22 9.81 -1.28
N ILE A 24 1.80 8.77 -0.68
CA ILE A 24 1.08 7.53 -0.36
C ILE A 24 -0.06 7.86 0.60
N GLN A 25 0.23 8.56 1.69
CA GLN A 25 -0.77 8.99 2.67
C GLN A 25 -1.94 9.74 2.01
N LYS A 26 -1.62 10.76 1.19
CA LYS A 26 -2.64 11.53 0.46
C LYS A 26 -3.54 10.65 -0.42
N GLN A 27 -2.97 9.63 -1.07
CA GLN A 27 -3.77 8.70 -1.89
C GLN A 27 -4.67 7.81 -1.04
N ILE A 28 -4.20 7.33 0.12
CA ILE A 28 -5.03 6.57 1.06
C ILE A 28 -6.21 7.43 1.52
N GLU A 29 -5.93 8.65 2.03
CA GLU A 29 -6.94 9.59 2.49
C GLU A 29 -7.98 9.90 1.41
N ASN A 30 -7.53 10.13 0.17
CA ASN A 30 -8.42 10.40 -0.96
C ASN A 30 -9.33 9.22 -1.29
N ILE A 31 -8.80 7.99 -1.35
CA ILE A 31 -9.60 6.81 -1.68
C ILE A 31 -10.67 6.58 -0.60
N TYR A 32 -10.27 6.53 0.67
CA TYR A 32 -11.23 6.32 1.77
C TYR A 32 -12.22 7.48 1.89
N GLY A 33 -11.77 8.73 1.70
CA GLY A 33 -12.62 9.91 1.69
C GLY A 33 -13.68 9.86 0.59
N ASN A 34 -13.30 9.51 -0.63
CA ASN A 34 -14.22 9.42 -1.77
C ASN A 34 -15.25 8.30 -1.61
N PHE A 35 -14.81 7.10 -1.18
CA PHE A 35 -15.75 6.00 -0.93
C PHE A 35 -16.69 6.32 0.23
N ASN A 36 -16.20 6.95 1.30
CA ASN A 36 -17.07 7.39 2.41
C ASN A 36 -18.08 8.45 1.96
N LYS A 37 -17.68 9.39 1.09
CA LYS A 37 -18.60 10.38 0.50
C LYS A 37 -19.70 9.70 -0.32
N ALA A 38 -19.32 8.82 -1.25
CA ALA A 38 -20.28 8.09 -2.08
C ALA A 38 -21.23 7.24 -1.22
N ARG A 39 -20.72 6.55 -0.20
CA ARG A 39 -21.57 5.78 0.72
C ARG A 39 -22.65 6.63 1.40
N LYS A 40 -22.29 7.84 1.85
CA LYS A 40 -23.25 8.77 2.46
C LYS A 40 -24.27 9.27 1.44
N GLU A 41 -23.81 9.64 0.25
CA GLU A 41 -24.65 10.16 -0.83
C GLU A 41 -25.71 9.14 -1.29
N PHE A 42 -25.33 7.87 -1.44
CA PHE A 42 -26.25 6.81 -1.89
C PHE A 42 -26.89 6.02 -0.73
N GLY A 43 -26.68 6.42 0.52
CA GLY A 43 -27.24 5.73 1.69
C GLY A 43 -26.74 4.28 1.88
N TYR A 44 -25.60 3.91 1.28
CA TYR A 44 -25.05 2.55 1.32
C TYR A 44 -24.53 2.18 2.71
N LYS A 45 -25.01 1.05 3.25
CA LYS A 45 -24.72 0.62 4.62
C LYS A 45 -23.48 -0.27 4.77
N GLY A 46 -23.05 -0.96 3.71
CA GLY A 46 -21.88 -1.84 3.75
C GLY A 46 -20.56 -1.06 3.89
N GLY A 47 -19.56 -1.68 4.52
CA GLY A 47 -18.21 -1.12 4.73
C GLY A 47 -17.41 -0.88 3.44
N PHE A 48 -16.29 -0.15 3.55
CA PHE A 48 -15.28 -0.06 2.51
C PHE A 48 -13.93 -0.42 3.11
N ASN A 49 -13.25 -1.41 2.53
CA ASN A 49 -11.90 -1.82 2.88
C ASN A 49 -11.10 -1.94 1.59
N ALA A 50 -9.98 -1.24 1.50
CA ALA A 50 -9.06 -1.35 0.37
C ALA A 50 -8.02 -2.45 0.63
N VAL A 51 -7.54 -3.10 -0.44
CA VAL A 51 -6.38 -4.00 -0.43
C VAL A 51 -5.40 -3.62 -1.52
N TYR A 52 -4.10 -3.58 -1.19
CA TYR A 52 -3.08 -3.16 -2.14
C TYR A 52 -2.46 -4.38 -2.85
N PRO A 53 -2.52 -4.43 -4.19
CA PRO A 53 -1.93 -5.52 -4.96
C PRO A 53 -0.40 -5.48 -4.90
N LEU A 54 0.21 -6.45 -4.19
CA LEU A 54 1.68 -6.51 -4.03
C LEU A 54 2.41 -6.60 -5.37
N LYS A 55 1.80 -7.22 -6.39
CA LYS A 55 2.32 -7.30 -7.76
C LYS A 55 2.70 -5.96 -8.39
N VAL A 56 2.12 -4.85 -7.90
CA VAL A 56 2.42 -3.50 -8.42
C VAL A 56 3.76 -2.99 -7.91
N ASN A 57 4.09 -3.24 -6.63
CA ASN A 57 5.35 -2.82 -6.03
C ASN A 57 5.64 -3.56 -4.71
N GLN A 58 6.44 -4.63 -4.76
CA GLN A 58 6.85 -5.38 -3.56
C GLN A 58 8.00 -4.73 -2.78
N TYR A 59 8.51 -3.55 -3.19
CA TYR A 59 9.69 -2.93 -2.56
C TYR A 59 9.43 -2.66 -1.07
N PRO A 60 10.28 -3.14 -0.14
CA PRO A 60 10.04 -2.99 1.30
C PRO A 60 9.88 -1.55 1.76
N GLY A 61 10.63 -0.60 1.17
CA GLY A 61 10.51 0.81 1.50
C GLY A 61 9.18 1.44 1.05
N PHE A 62 8.49 0.84 0.07
CA PHE A 62 7.14 1.23 -0.30
C PHE A 62 6.11 0.53 0.60
N VAL A 63 6.16 -0.81 0.68
CA VAL A 63 5.19 -1.63 1.41
C VAL A 63 5.13 -1.25 2.90
N LYS A 64 6.29 -1.07 3.57
CA LYS A 64 6.32 -0.66 4.98
C LYS A 64 5.68 0.71 5.22
N ASN A 65 5.91 1.66 4.31
CA ASN A 65 5.30 2.98 4.40
C ASN A 65 3.79 2.89 4.14
N LEU A 66 3.35 2.13 3.13
CA LEU A 66 1.94 1.91 2.84
C LEU A 66 1.20 1.30 4.04
N VAL A 67 1.72 0.21 4.61
CA VAL A 67 1.13 -0.46 5.79
C VAL A 67 1.08 0.51 6.97
N LYS A 68 2.18 1.20 7.26
CA LYS A 68 2.23 2.16 8.38
C LYS A 68 1.20 3.26 8.23
N LEU A 69 1.10 3.86 7.04
CA LEU A 69 0.19 4.97 6.74
C LEU A 69 -1.26 4.51 6.59
N GLY A 70 -1.48 3.25 6.22
CA GLY A 70 -2.81 2.65 6.03
C GLY A 70 -3.41 2.03 7.30
N LYS A 71 -2.68 2.04 8.42
CA LYS A 71 -3.09 1.37 9.67
C LYS A 71 -4.46 1.83 10.17
N ASP A 72 -4.68 3.13 10.24
CA ASP A 72 -5.94 3.71 10.76
C ASP A 72 -7.16 3.42 9.85
N TYR A 73 -6.89 2.98 8.62
CA TYR A 73 -7.91 2.63 7.64
C TYR A 73 -8.13 1.12 7.50
N ASN A 74 -7.38 0.28 8.24
CA ASN A 74 -7.31 -1.17 8.00
C ASN A 74 -7.02 -1.52 6.53
N TYR A 75 -6.15 -0.73 5.86
CA TYR A 75 -5.76 -0.99 4.48
C TYR A 75 -4.95 -2.28 4.41
N GLY A 76 -5.53 -3.31 3.78
CA GLY A 76 -4.94 -4.63 3.65
C GLY A 76 -4.01 -4.80 2.44
N LEU A 77 -3.52 -6.03 2.25
CA LEU A 77 -2.65 -6.42 1.15
C LEU A 77 -3.31 -7.52 0.30
N GLU A 78 -3.05 -7.50 -1.01
CA GLU A 78 -3.43 -8.57 -1.93
C GLU A 78 -2.17 -9.29 -2.42
N ALA A 79 -2.17 -10.61 -2.26
CA ALA A 79 -1.11 -11.50 -2.69
C ALA A 79 -1.56 -12.34 -3.89
N GLY A 80 -0.77 -12.35 -4.96
CA GLY A 80 -1.02 -13.12 -6.18
C GLY A 80 -0.20 -14.41 -6.28
N SER A 81 0.71 -14.65 -5.34
CA SER A 81 1.65 -15.79 -5.34
C SER A 81 2.06 -16.20 -3.92
N LYS A 82 2.66 -17.39 -3.77
CA LYS A 82 3.16 -17.88 -2.47
C LYS A 82 4.17 -16.92 -1.83
N ALA A 83 5.09 -16.35 -2.61
CA ALA A 83 6.07 -15.39 -2.11
C ALA A 83 5.41 -14.08 -1.66
N GLU A 84 4.42 -13.58 -2.41
CA GLU A 84 3.67 -12.39 -2.02
C GLU A 84 2.80 -12.63 -0.79
N LEU A 85 2.27 -13.84 -0.60
CA LEU A 85 1.53 -14.16 0.61
C LEU A 85 2.42 -14.11 1.84
N LEU A 86 3.63 -14.66 1.76
CA LEU A 86 4.61 -14.55 2.85
C LEU A 86 4.93 -13.09 3.18
N LEU A 87 5.07 -12.23 2.16
CA LEU A 87 5.25 -10.79 2.37
C LEU A 87 4.02 -10.15 3.01
N ALA A 88 2.81 -10.50 2.56
CA ALA A 88 1.57 -9.99 3.14
C ALA A 88 1.44 -10.40 4.61
N MET A 89 1.70 -11.67 4.94
CA MET A 89 1.67 -12.16 6.33
C MET A 89 2.73 -11.49 7.21
N ALA A 90 3.92 -11.21 6.67
CA ALA A 90 5.01 -10.60 7.41
C ALA A 90 4.80 -9.10 7.68
N TYR A 91 4.14 -8.38 6.77
CA TYR A 91 4.05 -6.92 6.82
C TYR A 91 2.67 -6.37 7.10
N ASN A 92 1.58 -7.11 6.89
CA ASN A 92 0.23 -6.55 7.04
C ASN A 92 -0.05 -6.15 8.50
N ASN A 93 -0.94 -5.16 8.68
CA ASN A 93 -1.39 -4.78 10.01
C ASN A 93 -2.31 -5.88 10.58
N GLU A 94 -2.23 -6.08 11.89
CA GLU A 94 -3.18 -6.93 12.61
C GLU A 94 -4.61 -6.41 12.38
N GLY A 95 -5.54 -7.32 12.03
CA GLY A 95 -6.93 -7.00 11.71
C GLY A 95 -7.18 -6.47 10.30
N ALA A 96 -6.16 -6.09 9.52
CA ALA A 96 -6.32 -5.72 8.13
C ALA A 96 -6.47 -6.97 7.24
N PRO A 97 -7.29 -6.93 6.17
CA PRO A 97 -7.54 -8.10 5.33
C PRO A 97 -6.30 -8.49 4.50
N ILE A 98 -6.13 -9.79 4.25
CA ILE A 98 -5.26 -10.30 3.19
C ILE A 98 -6.15 -10.98 2.15
N THR A 99 -6.13 -10.48 0.92
CA THR A 99 -6.80 -11.14 -0.20
C THR A 99 -5.79 -12.00 -0.95
N VAL A 100 -6.11 -13.27 -1.18
CA VAL A 100 -5.24 -14.19 -1.92
C VAL A 100 -5.89 -14.51 -3.26
N ASN A 101 -5.21 -14.12 -4.34
CA ASN A 101 -5.63 -14.35 -5.72
C ASN A 101 -4.58 -15.19 -6.48
N GLY A 102 -4.99 -15.78 -7.60
CA GLY A 102 -4.05 -16.25 -8.63
C GLY A 102 -3.35 -17.59 -8.40
N PHE A 103 -3.37 -18.18 -7.20
CA PHE A 103 -2.72 -19.48 -6.96
C PHE A 103 -3.45 -20.30 -5.88
N LYS A 104 -3.94 -21.50 -6.23
CA LYS A 104 -4.65 -22.44 -5.35
C LYS A 104 -4.05 -23.84 -5.44
N ASP A 105 -2.74 -23.96 -5.21
CA ASP A 105 -2.10 -25.27 -5.06
C ASP A 105 -2.35 -25.83 -3.65
N ARG A 106 -2.43 -27.17 -3.55
CA ARG A 106 -2.83 -27.90 -2.34
C ARG A 106 -1.94 -27.69 -1.12
N GLU A 107 -0.72 -27.20 -1.27
CA GLU A 107 0.19 -26.93 -0.15
C GLU A 107 -0.21 -25.73 0.73
N LEU A 108 -1.20 -24.93 0.32
CA LEU A 108 -1.53 -23.66 0.94
C LEU A 108 -2.97 -23.59 1.50
N ILE A 109 -3.78 -24.63 1.25
CA ILE A 109 -5.12 -24.83 1.83
C ILE A 109 -4.99 -25.68 3.09
#